data_AF-A0A6P8HVZ8-F1
#
_entry.id   AF-A0A6P8HVZ8-F1
#
_cell.length_a   1.000
_cell.length_b   1.000
_cell.length_c   1.000
_cell.angle_alpha   90.00
_cell.angle_beta   90.00
_cell.angle_gamma   90.00
#
_symmetry.space_group_name_H-M   'P 1'
#
loop_
_entity.id
_entity.type
_entity.pdbx_description
1 polymer ?
#
loop_
_entity_poly.entity_id
_entity_poly.type
_entity_poly.pdbx_seq_one_letter_code
_entity_poly.pdbx_strand_id
1 'polypeptide(L)'
;MASLDDKLLGYKTQNYVSSSESEEESEEGEAQPAPATSKEPSKDFRLASETKTGPKGVLQDFQRYKQLETEQRHQQEEELKALVNKFSISCQSSLDDEKEKALMKELEIEEDEFLKQYHFKRLLQMKEEQDRKISETRPKFGQVVEIATSDSFLHVIDKELLHVVIVVHLYDEDLPSCLCMNECLDCLALQYPMVKFCRVKAVITGISANFRENGLPALLVYKGEQMIGNFVQLEGVFGDHFHSADVESFLIENGILSEEPVANPLKLVEKTSPSNEESDSDLELD
;
A
#
# COMPACT_ATOMS: atom_id res chain seq x y z
N MET A 1 4.23 -42.66 -38.30
CA MET A 1 5.54 -43.10 -37.76
C MET A 1 6.28 -41.84 -37.31
N ALA A 2 6.75 -41.77 -36.07
CA ALA A 2 7.47 -40.60 -35.55
C ALA A 2 8.88 -40.50 -36.17
N SER A 3 9.35 -39.28 -36.46
CA SER A 3 10.68 -39.04 -37.02
C SER A 3 11.78 -39.30 -35.97
N LEU A 4 13.03 -39.46 -36.42
CA LEU A 4 14.19 -39.68 -35.54
C LEU A 4 14.43 -38.50 -34.59
N ASP A 5 14.07 -37.28 -34.99
CA ASP A 5 14.22 -36.08 -34.18
C ASP A 5 13.26 -36.04 -32.98
N ASP A 6 12.05 -36.60 -33.11
CA ASP A 6 11.07 -36.68 -32.02
C ASP A 6 11.54 -37.59 -30.87
N LYS A 7 12.33 -38.63 -31.18
CA LYS A 7 12.88 -39.56 -30.19
C LYS A 7 14.06 -38.95 -29.41
N LEU A 8 14.80 -38.03 -30.02
CA LEU A 8 15.97 -37.39 -29.41
C LEU A 8 15.58 -36.26 -28.44
N LEU A 9 14.45 -35.60 -28.71
CA LEU A 9 13.96 -34.46 -27.92
C LEU A 9 12.95 -34.85 -26.82
N GLY A 10 12.69 -36.14 -26.63
CA GLY A 10 11.87 -36.66 -25.53
C GLY A 10 10.37 -36.36 -25.66
N TYR A 11 9.88 -35.95 -26.82
CA TYR A 11 8.46 -35.70 -27.06
C TYR A 11 7.67 -37.02 -27.08
N LYS A 12 7.01 -37.35 -25.97
CA LYS A 12 6.02 -38.44 -25.91
C LYS A 12 4.72 -37.98 -26.59
N THR A 13 4.41 -38.57 -27.74
CA THR A 13 3.26 -38.20 -28.60
C THR A 13 1.89 -38.70 -28.14
N GLN A 14 1.68 -39.13 -26.89
CA GLN A 14 0.37 -39.62 -26.42
C GLN A 14 0.19 -39.37 -24.91
N ASN A 15 -0.56 -38.31 -24.57
CA ASN A 15 -1.25 -38.19 -23.28
C ASN A 15 -2.75 -38.04 -23.57
N TYR A 16 -3.36 -39.13 -24.04
CA TYR A 16 -4.81 -39.27 -24.07
C TYR A 16 -5.21 -40.10 -22.85
N VAL A 17 -5.91 -39.47 -21.90
CA VAL A 17 -6.63 -40.17 -20.84
C VAL A 17 -7.99 -40.54 -21.43
N SER A 18 -8.12 -41.78 -21.91
CA SER A 18 -9.42 -42.36 -22.22
C SER A 18 -10.13 -42.68 -20.91
N SER A 19 -11.08 -41.85 -20.52
CA SER A 19 -12.06 -42.22 -19.49
C SER A 19 -13.16 -43.07 -20.13
N SER A 20 -13.12 -44.37 -19.83
CA SER A 20 -14.22 -45.30 -20.07
C SER A 20 -14.71 -45.84 -18.73
N GLU A 21 -16.04 -45.93 -18.62
CA GLU A 21 -16.84 -46.71 -17.68
C GLU A 21 -17.12 -46.15 -16.26
N SER A 22 -18.35 -45.67 -16.05
CA SER A 22 -19.21 -46.06 -14.92
C SER A 22 -20.66 -45.82 -15.34
N GLU A 23 -21.47 -46.86 -15.33
CA GLU A 23 -22.90 -46.81 -15.65
C GLU A 23 -23.70 -46.29 -14.46
N GLU A 24 -24.59 -45.31 -14.68
CA GLU A 24 -25.76 -45.09 -13.83
C GLU A 24 -26.96 -44.69 -14.71
N GLU A 25 -28.01 -45.50 -14.62
CA GLU A 25 -29.34 -45.28 -15.20
C GLU A 25 -30.01 -44.05 -14.56
N SER A 26 -30.62 -43.19 -15.38
CA SER A 26 -31.73 -42.31 -14.99
C SER A 26 -32.49 -41.88 -16.23
N GLU A 27 -33.80 -42.14 -16.20
CA GLU A 27 -34.77 -41.97 -17.27
C GLU A 27 -35.16 -40.51 -17.59
N GLU A 28 -35.65 -40.35 -18.84
CA GLU A 28 -36.59 -39.36 -19.37
C GLU A 28 -36.17 -37.89 -19.63
N GLY A 29 -36.25 -37.52 -20.92
CA GLY A 29 -36.26 -36.13 -21.39
C GLY A 29 -36.04 -35.99 -22.90
N GLU A 30 -37.11 -36.06 -23.69
CA GLU A 30 -37.11 -35.78 -25.14
C GLU A 30 -36.69 -34.34 -25.48
N ALA A 31 -35.77 -34.15 -26.44
CA ALA A 31 -35.81 -33.03 -27.39
C ALA A 31 -34.85 -33.25 -28.59
N GLN A 32 -35.42 -33.16 -29.80
CA GLN A 32 -34.79 -33.26 -31.11
C GLN A 32 -34.08 -31.94 -31.55
N PRO A 33 -33.32 -31.91 -32.68
CA PRO A 33 -32.02 -31.25 -32.80
C PRO A 33 -32.02 -29.81 -33.34
N ALA A 34 -30.91 -29.10 -33.09
CA ALA A 34 -30.59 -27.77 -33.60
C ALA A 34 -30.16 -27.77 -35.09
N PRO A 35 -30.49 -26.73 -35.88
CA PRO A 35 -29.84 -26.46 -37.15
C PRO A 35 -28.63 -25.51 -36.98
N ALA A 36 -27.56 -25.86 -37.69
CA ALA A 36 -26.33 -25.12 -37.82
C ALA A 36 -26.55 -23.70 -38.39
N THR A 37 -25.92 -22.70 -37.78
CA THR A 37 -25.57 -21.45 -38.47
C THR A 37 -24.11 -21.11 -38.16
N SER A 38 -23.32 -21.16 -39.22
CA SER A 38 -21.95 -20.67 -39.30
C SER A 38 -21.92 -19.16 -39.07
N LYS A 39 -21.27 -18.73 -38.00
CA LYS A 39 -20.71 -17.38 -37.87
C LYS A 39 -19.32 -17.48 -37.28
N GLU A 40 -18.32 -17.25 -38.12
CA GLU A 40 -16.97 -16.94 -37.65
C GLU A 40 -17.03 -15.70 -36.74
N PRO A 41 -16.49 -15.74 -35.52
CA PRO A 41 -16.36 -14.53 -34.74
C PRO A 41 -15.15 -13.75 -35.26
N SER A 42 -15.44 -12.51 -35.64
CA SER A 42 -14.52 -11.44 -35.96
C SER A 42 -13.39 -11.33 -34.93
N LYS A 43 -12.17 -11.14 -35.42
CA LYS A 43 -10.98 -10.78 -34.65
C LYS A 43 -11.10 -9.34 -34.14
N ASP A 44 -12.04 -9.11 -33.23
CA ASP A 44 -12.14 -7.85 -32.52
C ASP A 44 -11.13 -7.87 -31.36
N PHE A 45 -9.97 -7.30 -31.69
CA PHE A 45 -9.05 -6.55 -30.83
C PHE A 45 -9.56 -6.35 -29.40
N ARG A 46 -9.44 -7.39 -28.56
CA ARG A 46 -9.58 -7.26 -27.12
C ARG A 46 -8.35 -6.49 -26.67
N LEU A 47 -8.51 -5.17 -26.53
CA LEU A 47 -7.66 -4.34 -25.68
C LEU A 47 -7.70 -5.02 -24.30
N ALA A 48 -6.69 -5.86 -24.07
CA ALA A 48 -6.71 -6.80 -22.98
C ALA A 48 -6.60 -6.00 -21.69
N SER A 49 -7.65 -6.07 -20.87
CA SER A 49 -7.53 -5.85 -19.44
C SER A 49 -6.29 -6.62 -18.97
N GLU A 50 -5.27 -5.89 -18.51
CA GLU A 50 -4.05 -6.45 -17.93
C GLU A 50 -4.42 -7.17 -16.65
N THR A 51 -4.93 -8.39 -16.78
CA THR A 51 -5.27 -9.26 -15.66
C THR A 51 -3.96 -9.63 -14.98
N LYS A 52 -3.65 -8.96 -13.87
CA LYS A 52 -2.46 -9.19 -13.04
C LYS A 52 -2.48 -10.52 -12.27
N THR A 53 -3.52 -11.33 -12.43
CA THR A 53 -3.74 -12.60 -11.71
C THR A 53 -4.00 -13.77 -12.67
N GLY A 54 -3.79 -14.99 -12.18
CA GLY A 54 -4.00 -16.22 -12.94
C GLY A 54 -2.94 -16.49 -14.02
N PRO A 55 -3.20 -17.41 -14.98
CA PRO A 55 -2.20 -17.82 -15.98
C PRO A 55 -1.62 -16.68 -16.83
N LYS A 56 -2.43 -15.63 -17.08
CA LYS A 56 -1.99 -14.45 -17.84
C LYS A 56 -1.01 -13.57 -17.06
N GLY A 57 -1.27 -13.36 -15.76
CA GLY A 57 -0.35 -12.63 -14.89
C GLY A 57 0.99 -13.34 -14.76
N VAL A 58 0.98 -14.67 -14.63
CA VAL A 58 2.22 -15.48 -14.59
C VAL A 58 3.01 -15.34 -15.90
N LEU A 59 2.33 -15.41 -17.05
CA LEU A 59 3.01 -15.28 -18.34
C LEU A 59 3.62 -13.89 -18.54
N GLN A 60 2.91 -12.84 -18.12
CA GLN A 60 3.41 -11.46 -18.15
C GLN A 60 4.64 -11.29 -17.26
N ASP A 61 4.59 -11.81 -16.03
CA ASP A 61 5.70 -11.73 -15.08
C ASP A 61 6.92 -12.52 -15.58
N PHE A 62 6.72 -13.66 -16.24
CA PHE A 62 7.79 -14.43 -16.87
C PHE A 62 8.43 -13.71 -18.07
N GLN A 63 7.61 -13.11 -18.94
CA GLN A 63 8.12 -12.32 -20.08
C GLN A 63 8.98 -11.16 -19.61
N ARG A 64 8.53 -10.44 -18.58
CA ARG A 64 9.28 -9.34 -17.99
C ARG A 64 10.56 -9.81 -17.29
N TYR A 65 10.51 -10.93 -16.57
CA TYR A 65 11.70 -11.56 -15.98
C TYR A 65 12.75 -11.84 -17.06
N LYS A 66 12.36 -12.47 -18.18
CA LYS A 66 13.28 -12.77 -19.28
C LYS A 66 13.85 -11.53 -19.96
N GLN A 67 13.07 -10.46 -20.11
CA GLN A 67 13.56 -9.18 -20.63
C GLN A 67 14.66 -8.60 -19.73
N LEU A 68 14.42 -8.55 -18.42
CA LEU A 68 15.40 -8.03 -17.45
C LEU A 68 16.67 -8.89 -17.39
N GLU A 69 16.53 -10.22 -17.46
CA GLU A 69 17.66 -11.15 -17.51
C GLU A 69 18.55 -10.87 -18.75
N THR A 70 17.92 -10.68 -19.92
CA THR A 70 18.67 -10.36 -21.15
C THR A 70 19.32 -8.97 -21.11
N GLU A 71 18.66 -7.98 -20.53
CA GLU A 71 19.19 -6.63 -20.38
C GLU A 71 20.40 -6.61 -19.42
N GLN A 72 20.31 -7.33 -18.30
CA GLN A 72 21.40 -7.42 -17.33
C GLN A 72 22.62 -8.13 -17.94
N ARG A 73 22.41 -9.25 -18.65
CA ARG A 73 23.50 -9.94 -19.34
C ARG A 73 24.17 -9.05 -20.38
N HIS A 74 23.39 -8.30 -21.15
CA HIS A 74 23.93 -7.33 -22.12
C HIS A 74 24.76 -6.24 -21.42
N GLN A 75 24.28 -5.70 -20.30
CA GLN A 75 25.00 -4.70 -19.51
C GLN A 75 26.32 -5.26 -18.96
N GLN A 76 26.29 -6.46 -18.36
CA GLN A 76 27.50 -7.13 -17.86
C GLN A 76 28.52 -7.38 -18.98
N GLU A 77 28.08 -7.82 -20.15
CA GLU A 77 28.97 -8.00 -21.30
C GLU A 77 29.59 -6.69 -21.78
N GLU A 78 28.83 -5.60 -21.83
CA GLU A 78 29.33 -4.28 -22.21
C GLU A 78 30.34 -3.75 -21.19
N GLU A 79 30.08 -3.92 -19.89
CA GLU A 79 31.01 -3.57 -18.81
C GLU A 79 32.30 -4.40 -18.88
N LEU A 80 32.19 -5.71 -19.08
CA LEU A 80 33.34 -6.59 -19.22
C LEU A 80 34.17 -6.23 -20.46
N LYS A 81 33.53 -6.00 -21.61
CA LYS A 81 34.21 -5.55 -22.84
C LYS A 81 34.93 -4.22 -22.62
N ALA A 82 34.31 -3.27 -21.93
CA ALA A 82 34.95 -2.00 -21.59
C ALA A 82 36.17 -2.20 -20.66
N LEU A 83 36.06 -3.11 -19.68
CA LEU A 83 37.14 -3.45 -18.75
C LEU A 83 38.29 -4.15 -19.47
N VAL A 84 38.01 -5.17 -20.28
CA VAL A 84 39.02 -5.87 -21.09
C VAL A 84 39.71 -4.90 -22.04
N ASN A 85 38.97 -4.04 -22.74
CA ASN A 85 39.57 -3.02 -23.60
C ASN A 85 40.48 -2.04 -22.83
N LYS A 86 40.18 -1.77 -21.56
CA LYS A 86 41.04 -0.97 -20.67
C LYS A 86 42.30 -1.71 -20.22
N PHE A 87 42.26 -3.04 -20.11
CA PHE A 87 43.36 -3.88 -19.59
C PHE A 87 44.12 -4.71 -20.64
N SER A 88 43.68 -4.78 -21.90
CA SER A 88 44.23 -5.68 -22.95
C SER A 88 45.64 -5.35 -23.48
N ILE A 89 46.40 -4.50 -22.78
CA ILE A 89 47.79 -4.16 -23.13
C ILE A 89 48.77 -5.32 -22.82
N SER A 90 48.39 -6.41 -22.12
CA SER A 90 49.29 -7.55 -21.86
C SER A 90 48.70 -8.91 -22.27
N CYS A 91 49.55 -9.78 -22.84
CA CYS A 91 49.27 -11.05 -23.54
C CYS A 91 48.31 -12.05 -22.85
N GLN A 92 47.45 -12.69 -23.65
CA GLN A 92 46.52 -13.78 -23.24
C GLN A 92 47.23 -15.16 -23.17
N SER A 93 46.76 -16.05 -22.28
CA SER A 93 47.33 -17.39 -22.05
C SER A 93 46.24 -18.43 -21.73
N SER A 94 46.59 -19.72 -21.73
CA SER A 94 45.70 -20.87 -21.42
C SER A 94 45.05 -20.86 -20.02
N LEU A 95 45.40 -19.89 -19.17
CA LEU A 95 44.71 -19.62 -17.90
C LEU A 95 43.34 -18.94 -18.09
N ASP A 96 43.05 -18.42 -19.28
CA ASP A 96 41.77 -17.78 -19.59
C ASP A 96 40.63 -18.79 -19.78
N ASP A 97 40.92 -20.01 -20.28
CA ASP A 97 39.91 -21.07 -20.49
C ASP A 97 39.36 -21.63 -19.15
N GLU A 98 40.22 -21.78 -18.12
CA GLU A 98 39.78 -22.20 -16.78
C GLU A 98 38.97 -21.10 -16.08
N LYS A 99 39.31 -19.82 -16.31
CA LYS A 99 38.53 -18.67 -15.82
C LYS A 99 37.17 -18.59 -16.49
N GLU A 100 37.07 -18.84 -17.79
CA GLU A 100 35.80 -18.87 -18.51
C GLU A 100 34.86 -19.97 -17.96
N LYS A 101 35.42 -21.13 -17.63
CA LYS A 101 34.65 -22.24 -17.04
C LYS A 101 34.19 -21.96 -15.60
N ALA A 102 35.03 -21.27 -14.81
CA ALA A 102 34.64 -20.78 -13.49
C ALA A 102 33.54 -19.71 -13.56
N LEU A 103 33.65 -18.79 -14.53
CA LEU A 103 32.66 -17.75 -14.79
C LEU A 103 31.29 -18.37 -15.17
N MET A 104 31.26 -19.40 -16.01
CA MET A 104 30.01 -20.11 -16.36
C MET A 104 29.30 -20.70 -15.14
N LYS A 105 30.06 -21.24 -14.18
CA LYS A 105 29.50 -21.82 -12.96
C LYS A 105 29.01 -20.76 -11.97
N GLU A 106 29.65 -19.59 -11.96
CA GLU A 106 29.22 -18.45 -11.16
C GLU A 106 27.91 -17.86 -11.71
N LEU A 107 27.78 -17.77 -13.04
CA LEU A 107 26.55 -17.36 -13.72
C LEU A 107 25.34 -18.27 -13.40
N GLU A 108 25.52 -19.59 -13.26
CA GLU A 108 24.44 -20.51 -12.87
C GLU A 108 23.94 -20.27 -11.43
N ILE A 109 24.80 -19.82 -10.52
CA ILE A 109 24.43 -19.48 -9.13
C ILE A 109 23.72 -18.12 -9.10
N GLU A 110 24.13 -17.18 -9.95
CA GLU A 110 23.47 -15.89 -10.13
C GLU A 110 22.02 -16.02 -10.64
N GLU A 111 21.68 -17.04 -11.44
CA GLU A 111 20.32 -17.23 -11.96
C GLU A 111 19.26 -17.45 -10.84
N ASP A 112 19.57 -18.23 -9.80
CA ASP A 112 18.65 -18.43 -8.65
C ASP A 112 18.56 -17.18 -7.77
N GLU A 113 19.65 -16.41 -7.66
CA GLU A 113 19.66 -15.16 -6.93
C GLU A 113 18.85 -14.07 -7.66
N PHE A 114 19.00 -13.98 -8.98
CA PHE A 114 18.26 -13.04 -9.82
C PHE A 114 16.75 -13.28 -9.78
N LEU A 115 16.30 -14.54 -9.78
CA LEU A 115 14.88 -14.86 -9.62
C LEU A 115 14.32 -14.40 -8.27
N LYS A 116 15.08 -14.56 -7.18
CA LYS A 116 14.69 -14.05 -5.86
C LYS A 116 14.63 -12.52 -5.84
N GLN A 117 15.62 -11.86 -6.44
CA GLN A 117 15.63 -10.40 -6.58
C GLN A 117 14.42 -9.90 -7.37
N TYR A 118 14.06 -10.59 -8.46
CA TYR A 118 12.88 -10.26 -9.26
C TYR A 118 11.58 -10.41 -8.46
N HIS A 119 11.41 -11.52 -7.72
CA HIS A 119 10.25 -11.70 -6.85
C HIS A 119 10.13 -10.59 -5.81
N PHE A 120 11.24 -10.25 -5.14
CA PHE A 120 11.27 -9.18 -4.15
C PHE A 120 10.89 -7.83 -4.78
N LYS A 121 11.49 -7.50 -5.93
CA LYS A 121 11.20 -6.27 -6.69
C LYS A 121 9.74 -6.21 -7.13
N ARG A 122 9.17 -7.34 -7.56
CA ARG A 122 7.77 -7.44 -7.97
C ARG A 122 6.82 -7.20 -6.80
N LEU A 123 7.11 -7.79 -5.64
CA LEU A 123 6.33 -7.61 -4.41
C LEU A 123 6.37 -6.15 -3.95
N LEU A 124 7.55 -5.51 -3.97
CA LEU A 124 7.69 -4.11 -3.62
C LEU A 124 6.90 -3.20 -4.56
N GLN A 125 6.99 -3.43 -5.87
CA GLN A 125 6.21 -2.68 -6.86
C GLN A 125 4.69 -2.84 -6.64
N MET A 126 4.22 -4.06 -6.34
CA MET A 126 2.79 -4.28 -6.06
C MET A 126 2.35 -3.51 -4.81
N LYS A 127 3.17 -3.50 -3.76
CA LYS A 127 2.91 -2.74 -2.54
C LYS A 127 2.86 -1.23 -2.82
N GLU A 128 3.84 -0.69 -3.53
CA GLU A 128 3.87 0.72 -3.91
C GLU A 128 2.67 1.13 -4.77
N GLU A 129 2.27 0.29 -5.74
CA GLU A 129 1.09 0.55 -6.55
C GLU A 129 -0.20 0.56 -5.72
N GLN A 130 -0.29 -0.34 -4.73
CA GLN A 130 -1.42 -0.38 -3.81
C GLN A 130 -1.43 0.86 -2.91
N ASP A 131 -0.30 1.21 -2.30
CA ASP A 131 -0.16 2.37 -1.42
C ASP A 131 -0.44 3.67 -2.18
N ARG A 132 0.02 3.78 -3.43
CA ARG A 132 -0.28 4.92 -4.31
C ARG A 132 -1.77 5.03 -4.61
N LYS A 133 -2.42 3.94 -5.01
CA LYS A 133 -3.89 3.93 -5.25
C LYS A 133 -4.69 4.30 -4.01
N ILE A 134 -4.27 3.80 -2.85
CA ILE A 134 -4.89 4.15 -1.57
C ILE A 134 -4.70 5.64 -1.30
N SER A 135 -3.50 6.18 -1.49
CA SER A 135 -3.21 7.61 -1.30
C SER A 135 -4.04 8.50 -2.24
N GLU A 136 -4.18 8.12 -3.51
CA GLU A 136 -4.95 8.85 -4.52
C GLU A 136 -6.46 8.85 -4.24
N THR A 137 -6.99 7.74 -3.72
CA THR A 137 -8.44 7.57 -3.48
C THR A 137 -8.86 7.87 -2.04
N ARG A 138 -7.92 8.24 -1.17
CA ARG A 138 -8.21 8.46 0.24
C ARG A 138 -9.09 9.71 0.42
N PRO A 139 -10.25 9.60 1.11
CA PRO A 139 -11.06 10.76 1.43
C PRO A 139 -10.31 11.72 2.35
N LYS A 140 -10.64 13.02 2.23
CA LYS A 140 -10.14 14.07 3.12
C LYS A 140 -11.32 14.64 3.91
N PHE A 141 -11.24 14.60 5.23
CA PHE A 141 -12.29 15.06 6.14
C PHE A 141 -12.03 16.50 6.61
N GLY A 142 -10.88 16.75 7.23
CA GLY A 142 -10.44 18.09 7.61
C GLY A 142 -11.21 18.74 8.77
N GLN A 143 -12.21 18.06 9.35
CA GLN A 143 -13.03 18.57 10.45
C GLN A 143 -13.53 17.42 11.32
N VAL A 144 -13.87 17.72 12.58
CA VAL A 144 -14.50 16.76 13.48
C VAL A 144 -15.99 16.63 13.15
N VAL A 145 -16.46 15.41 12.98
CA VAL A 145 -17.88 15.11 12.71
C VAL A 145 -18.59 14.79 14.02
N GLU A 146 -19.65 15.53 14.32
CA GLU A 146 -20.49 15.26 15.48
C GLU A 146 -21.55 14.21 15.16
N ILE A 147 -21.62 13.17 16.00
CA ILE A 147 -22.56 12.05 15.85
C ILE A 147 -23.71 12.26 16.84
N ALA A 148 -24.91 12.47 16.30
CA ALA A 148 -26.09 12.79 17.10
C ALA A 148 -26.94 11.57 17.51
N THR A 149 -26.76 10.40 16.86
CA THR A 149 -27.58 9.20 17.11
C THR A 149 -26.73 7.94 17.16
N SER A 150 -27.22 6.91 17.88
CA SER A 150 -26.58 5.60 17.97
C SER A 150 -26.43 4.92 16.61
N ASP A 151 -27.45 5.03 15.75
CA ASP A 151 -27.43 4.43 14.42
C ASP A 151 -26.40 5.11 13.52
N SER A 152 -26.23 6.44 13.66
CA SER A 152 -25.19 7.18 12.96
C SER A 152 -23.79 6.79 13.43
N PHE A 153 -23.62 6.41 14.70
CA PHE A 153 -22.33 5.92 15.21
C PHE A 153 -21.92 4.63 14.52
N LEU A 154 -22.82 3.64 14.45
CA LEU A 154 -22.57 2.38 13.74
C LEU A 154 -22.35 2.61 12.24
N HIS A 155 -23.16 3.46 11.62
CA HIS A 155 -23.02 3.79 10.19
C HIS A 155 -21.66 4.39 9.86
N VAL A 156 -21.13 5.27 10.72
CA VAL A 156 -19.81 5.89 10.53
C VAL A 156 -18.70 4.84 10.54
N ILE A 157 -18.84 3.75 11.32
CA ILE A 157 -17.85 2.68 11.43
C ILE A 157 -17.99 1.68 10.28
N ASP A 158 -19.22 1.22 10.00
CA ASP A 158 -19.49 0.10 9.08
C ASP A 158 -19.48 0.51 7.59
N LYS A 159 -19.68 1.79 7.27
CA LYS A 159 -19.80 2.26 5.87
C LYS A 159 -18.58 3.02 5.37
N GLU A 160 -17.56 3.18 6.20
CA GLU A 160 -16.34 3.88 5.81
C GLU A 160 -15.39 2.96 5.03
N LEU A 161 -14.47 3.56 4.28
CA LEU A 161 -13.47 2.81 3.53
C LEU A 161 -12.51 2.06 4.47
N LEU A 162 -12.18 0.81 4.12
CA LEU A 162 -11.39 -0.09 4.99
C LEU A 162 -10.01 0.44 5.40
N HIS A 163 -9.43 1.35 4.62
CA HIS A 163 -8.11 1.93 4.86
C HIS A 163 -8.16 3.25 5.65
N VAL A 164 -9.35 3.80 5.91
CA VAL A 164 -9.54 5.01 6.71
C VAL A 164 -9.47 4.66 8.19
N VAL A 165 -8.75 5.50 8.94
CA VAL A 165 -8.72 5.44 10.41
C VAL A 165 -9.79 6.38 10.93
N ILE A 166 -10.63 5.87 11.83
CA ILE A 166 -11.70 6.63 12.47
C ILE A 166 -11.35 6.75 13.95
N VAL A 167 -11.23 7.99 14.44
CA VAL A 167 -11.01 8.29 15.85
C VAL A 167 -12.30 8.88 16.40
N VAL A 168 -12.97 8.17 17.30
CA VAL A 168 -14.21 8.61 17.94
C VAL A 168 -13.96 8.98 19.40
N HIS A 169 -14.22 10.24 19.72
CA HIS A 169 -14.21 10.75 21.08
C HIS A 169 -15.57 10.57 21.73
N LEU A 170 -15.62 9.73 22.77
CA LEU A 170 -16.73 9.65 23.69
C LEU A 170 -16.57 10.75 24.73
N TYR A 171 -17.56 11.64 24.83
CA TYR A 171 -17.47 12.82 25.68
C TYR A 171 -18.74 13.08 26.48
N ASP A 172 -18.59 13.89 27.53
CA ASP A 172 -19.68 14.54 28.26
C ASP A 172 -19.39 16.04 28.36
N GLU A 173 -20.43 16.87 28.32
CA GLU A 173 -20.30 18.34 28.34
C GLU A 173 -19.99 18.87 29.75
N ASP A 174 -20.32 18.08 30.77
CA ASP A 174 -20.09 18.43 32.18
C ASP A 174 -18.61 18.30 32.61
N LEU A 175 -17.78 17.62 31.81
CA LEU A 175 -16.39 17.35 32.13
C LEU A 175 -15.43 18.32 31.40
N PRO A 176 -14.57 19.06 32.10
CA PRO A 176 -13.65 20.01 31.48
C PRO A 176 -12.59 19.32 30.61
N SER A 177 -12.13 18.13 31.00
CA SER A 177 -11.18 17.31 30.24
C SER A 177 -11.76 16.88 28.87
N CYS A 178 -13.06 16.62 28.79
CA CYS A 178 -13.77 16.35 27.54
C CYS A 178 -13.83 17.58 26.62
N LEU A 179 -14.09 18.77 27.17
CA LEU A 179 -14.10 20.02 26.40
C LEU A 179 -12.72 20.33 25.82
N CYS A 180 -11.67 20.17 26.63
CA CYS A 180 -10.28 20.32 26.19
C CYS A 180 -9.92 19.33 25.07
N MET A 181 -10.33 18.06 25.20
CA MET A 181 -10.13 17.06 24.15
C MET A 181 -10.85 17.43 22.84
N ASN A 182 -12.06 17.97 22.92
CA ASN A 182 -12.80 18.41 21.73
C ASN A 182 -12.04 19.51 20.96
N GLU A 183 -11.51 20.52 21.65
CA GLU A 183 -10.68 21.57 21.04
C GLU A 183 -9.39 21.02 20.42
N CYS A 184 -8.75 20.07 21.09
CA CYS A 184 -7.56 19.39 20.59
C CYS A 184 -7.86 18.63 19.28
N LEU A 185 -8.96 17.89 19.24
CA LEU A 185 -9.37 17.14 18.05
C LEU A 185 -9.77 18.04 16.89
N ASP A 186 -10.36 19.21 17.16
CA ASP A 186 -10.66 20.20 16.12
C ASP A 186 -9.38 20.69 15.43
N CYS A 187 -8.29 20.88 16.20
CA CYS A 187 -6.97 21.19 15.65
C CYS A 187 -6.36 20.02 14.88
N LEU A 188 -6.44 18.80 15.42
CA LEU A 188 -5.87 17.61 14.79
C LEU A 188 -6.59 17.23 13.49
N ALA A 189 -7.90 17.44 13.40
CA ALA A 189 -8.65 17.15 12.18
C ALA A 189 -8.18 17.99 10.98
N LEU A 190 -7.71 19.22 11.22
CA LEU A 190 -7.13 20.09 10.19
C LEU A 190 -5.71 19.67 9.79
N GLN A 191 -4.94 19.10 10.71
CA GLN A 191 -3.56 18.65 10.47
C GLN A 191 -3.52 17.27 9.80
N TYR A 192 -4.49 16.42 10.13
CA TYR A 192 -4.59 15.04 9.65
C TYR A 192 -5.89 14.83 8.85
N PRO A 193 -6.04 15.45 7.67
CA PRO A 193 -7.26 15.36 6.87
C PRO A 193 -7.58 13.94 6.40
N MET A 194 -6.60 13.04 6.41
CA MET A 194 -6.72 11.64 6.03
C MET A 194 -7.35 10.74 7.11
N VAL A 195 -7.55 11.27 8.32
CA VAL A 195 -8.15 10.57 9.46
C VAL A 195 -9.52 11.18 9.73
N LYS A 196 -10.50 10.31 9.98
CA LYS A 196 -11.86 10.74 10.28
C LYS A 196 -12.00 10.92 11.79
N PHE A 197 -11.99 12.17 12.24
CA PHE A 197 -12.26 12.48 13.63
C PHE A 197 -13.77 12.64 13.84
N CYS A 198 -14.28 12.01 14.89
CA CYS A 198 -15.67 12.09 15.29
C CYS A 198 -15.78 12.33 16.79
N ARG A 199 -16.87 12.94 17.22
CA ARG A 199 -17.23 13.04 18.63
C ARG A 199 -18.69 12.65 18.83
N VAL A 200 -18.97 11.98 19.94
CA VAL A 200 -20.31 11.52 20.29
C VAL A 200 -20.52 11.64 21.80
N LYS A 201 -21.69 12.13 22.20
CA LYS A 201 -22.05 12.18 23.63
C LYS A 201 -22.19 10.76 24.16
N ALA A 202 -21.56 10.47 25.30
CA ALA A 202 -21.56 9.13 25.89
C ALA A 202 -22.99 8.65 26.28
N VAL A 203 -23.93 9.57 26.48
CA VAL A 203 -25.34 9.25 26.72
C VAL A 203 -26.01 8.59 25.50
N ILE A 204 -25.61 8.96 24.29
CA ILE A 204 -26.23 8.50 23.03
C ILE A 204 -25.77 7.08 22.67
N THR A 205 -24.58 6.69 23.08
CA THR A 205 -23.97 5.39 22.74
C THR A 205 -24.50 4.23 23.60
N GLY A 206 -25.38 4.50 24.58
CA GLY A 206 -25.96 3.47 25.44
C GLY A 206 -24.98 2.92 26.48
N ILE A 207 -23.88 3.62 26.74
CA ILE A 207 -22.85 3.21 27.69
C ILE A 207 -23.34 3.39 29.15
N SER A 208 -22.86 2.52 30.05
CA SER A 208 -23.25 2.52 31.46
C SER A 208 -22.94 3.84 32.17
N ALA A 209 -23.74 4.19 33.19
CA ALA A 209 -23.51 5.39 34.00
C ALA A 209 -22.12 5.39 34.67
N ASN A 210 -21.69 4.24 35.19
CA ASN A 210 -20.37 4.09 35.81
C ASN A 210 -19.21 4.44 34.86
N PHE A 211 -19.34 4.11 33.58
CA PHE A 211 -18.33 4.45 32.58
C PHE A 211 -18.39 5.94 32.22
N ARG A 212 -19.56 6.57 32.22
CA ARG A 212 -19.67 8.02 32.02
C ARG A 212 -18.97 8.81 33.12
N GLU A 213 -19.08 8.34 34.37
CA GLU A 213 -18.46 9.00 35.52
C GLU A 213 -16.95 8.77 35.62
N ASN A 214 -16.45 7.59 35.28
CA ASN A 214 -15.05 7.21 35.54
C ASN A 214 -14.21 6.91 34.30
N GLY A 215 -14.84 6.76 33.14
CA GLY A 215 -14.20 6.32 31.90
C GLY A 215 -13.96 7.43 30.87
N LEU A 216 -14.54 8.60 31.06
CA LEU A 216 -14.39 9.73 30.14
C LEU A 216 -13.22 10.64 30.56
N PRO A 217 -12.60 11.38 29.62
CA PRO A 217 -12.74 11.28 28.16
C PRO A 217 -12.16 9.96 27.63
N ALA A 218 -12.82 9.39 26.62
CA ALA A 218 -12.35 8.16 25.97
C ALA A 218 -12.22 8.31 24.45
N LEU A 219 -11.16 7.75 23.89
CA LEU A 219 -10.92 7.67 22.44
C LEU A 219 -11.02 6.21 21.98
N LEU A 220 -11.95 5.98 21.07
CA LEU A 220 -12.10 4.71 20.35
C LEU A 220 -11.52 4.87 18.95
N VAL A 221 -10.70 3.92 18.52
CA VAL A 221 -10.06 3.97 17.21
C VAL A 221 -10.46 2.73 16.41
N TYR A 222 -10.96 2.98 15.20
CA TYR A 222 -11.41 1.95 14.27
C TYR A 222 -10.65 2.04 12.96
N LYS A 223 -10.43 0.88 12.33
CA LYS A 223 -9.90 0.76 10.97
C LYS A 223 -10.42 -0.53 10.35
N GLY A 224 -11.07 -0.42 9.20
CA GLY A 224 -11.63 -1.58 8.50
C GLY A 224 -12.59 -2.42 9.35
N GLU A 225 -13.58 -1.77 9.96
CA GLU A 225 -14.60 -2.38 10.85
C GLU A 225 -14.05 -2.98 12.15
N GLN A 226 -12.73 -2.96 12.36
CA GLN A 226 -12.09 -3.46 13.57
C GLN A 226 -11.72 -2.30 14.52
N MET A 227 -12.00 -2.49 15.81
CA MET A 227 -11.46 -1.62 16.86
C MET A 227 -9.98 -1.93 17.06
N ILE A 228 -9.11 -0.95 16.79
CA ILE A 228 -7.66 -1.06 16.92
C ILE A 228 -7.13 -0.37 18.18
N GLY A 229 -7.91 0.53 18.78
CA GLY A 229 -7.55 1.24 20.00
C GLY A 229 -8.77 1.57 20.84
N ASN A 230 -8.62 1.46 22.16
CA ASN A 230 -9.62 1.86 23.14
C ASN A 230 -8.90 2.48 24.34
N PHE A 231 -8.91 3.80 24.40
CA PHE A 231 -8.24 4.57 25.43
C PHE A 231 -9.29 5.22 26.31
N VAL A 232 -9.31 4.83 27.58
CA VAL A 232 -10.33 5.21 28.55
C VAL A 232 -9.66 6.05 29.63
N GLN A 233 -10.38 7.02 30.19
CA GLN A 233 -9.91 7.88 31.27
C GLN A 233 -8.60 8.60 30.91
N LEU A 234 -8.58 9.22 29.72
CA LEU A 234 -7.39 9.89 29.18
C LEU A 234 -6.92 11.08 30.04
N GLU A 235 -7.79 11.62 30.90
CA GLU A 235 -7.43 12.58 31.92
C GLU A 235 -6.30 12.06 32.85
N GLY A 236 -6.27 10.76 33.15
CA GLY A 236 -5.18 10.16 33.95
C GLY A 236 -3.84 10.08 33.21
N VAL A 237 -3.83 10.20 31.89
CA VAL A 237 -2.62 10.16 31.06
C VAL A 237 -2.08 11.57 30.83
N PHE A 238 -2.97 12.50 30.49
CA PHE A 238 -2.60 13.87 30.11
C PHE A 238 -2.59 14.86 31.28
N GLY A 239 -3.29 14.54 32.37
CA GLY A 239 -3.53 15.46 33.49
C GLY A 239 -4.62 16.49 33.19
N ASP A 240 -4.75 17.47 34.09
CA ASP A 240 -5.86 18.44 34.09
C ASP A 240 -5.85 19.39 32.89
N HIS A 241 -4.68 19.64 32.30
CA HIS A 241 -4.48 20.59 31.20
C HIS A 241 -3.51 20.00 30.17
N PHE A 242 -4.00 19.81 28.95
CA PHE A 242 -3.22 19.29 27.83
C PHE A 242 -3.57 20.01 26.54
N HIS A 243 -2.74 19.85 25.53
CA HIS A 243 -2.86 20.51 24.24
C HIS A 243 -2.91 19.50 23.10
N SER A 244 -3.22 19.99 21.90
CA SER A 244 -3.29 19.16 20.70
C SER A 244 -2.00 18.38 20.44
N ALA A 245 -0.84 18.95 20.77
CA ALA A 245 0.47 18.30 20.61
C ALA A 245 0.67 17.09 21.53
N ASP A 246 0.08 17.11 22.73
CA ASP A 246 0.15 15.99 23.68
C ASP A 246 -0.71 14.83 23.15
N VAL A 247 -1.91 15.14 22.65
CA VAL A 247 -2.82 14.17 22.02
C VAL A 247 -2.23 13.62 20.72
N GLU A 248 -1.60 14.47 19.92
CA GLU A 248 -0.87 14.08 18.69
C GLU A 248 0.21 13.05 19.01
N SER A 249 1.10 13.40 19.95
CA SER A 249 2.21 12.54 20.37
C SER A 249 1.69 11.19 20.86
N PHE A 250 0.65 11.19 21.70
CA PHE A 250 0.00 9.98 22.17
C PHE A 250 -0.55 9.10 21.03
N LEU A 251 -1.23 9.71 20.05
CA LEU A 251 -1.77 8.96 18.91
C LEU A 251 -0.67 8.43 17.97
N ILE A 252 0.46 9.12 17.84
CA ILE A 252 1.63 8.66 17.07
C ILE A 252 2.31 7.50 17.79
N GLU A 253 2.57 7.61 19.10
CA GLU A 253 3.19 6.55 19.92
C GLU A 253 2.39 5.25 19.88
N ASN A 254 1.07 5.35 19.82
CA ASN A 254 0.16 4.20 19.69
C ASN A 254 -0.04 3.73 18.23
N GLY A 255 0.65 4.32 17.25
CA GLY A 255 0.62 3.93 15.84
C GLY A 255 -0.70 4.23 15.13
N ILE A 256 -1.48 5.18 15.64
CA ILE A 256 -2.78 5.59 15.08
C ILE A 256 -2.59 6.65 14.00
N LEU A 257 -1.69 7.61 14.27
CA LEU A 257 -1.27 8.65 13.34
C LEU A 257 0.13 8.35 12.80
N SER A 258 0.40 8.82 11.58
CA SER A 258 1.74 8.81 11.00
C SER A 258 2.52 10.06 11.42
N GLU A 259 3.84 9.95 11.60
CA GLU A 259 4.73 11.05 12.00
C GLU A 259 4.75 12.24 11.03
N GLU A 260 4.37 12.04 9.76
CA GLU A 260 4.29 13.11 8.78
C GLU A 260 2.87 13.69 8.69
N PRO A 261 2.59 14.84 9.33
CA PRO A 261 1.40 15.61 9.00
C PRO A 261 1.54 16.09 7.55
N VAL A 262 0.52 15.84 6.72
CA VAL A 262 0.51 16.32 5.33
C VAL A 262 0.55 17.85 5.39
N ALA A 263 1.71 18.43 5.07
CA ALA A 263 1.96 19.85 5.18
C ALA A 263 0.84 20.67 4.49
N ASN A 264 0.09 21.42 5.30
CA ASN A 264 -0.88 22.39 4.78
C ASN A 264 -0.10 23.54 4.10
N PRO A 265 -0.40 23.89 2.83
CA PRO A 265 0.32 24.94 2.09
C PRO A 265 -0.02 26.39 2.52
N LEU A 266 -0.47 26.61 3.77
CA LEU A 266 -1.02 27.92 4.20
C LEU A 266 -0.27 28.61 5.36
N LYS A 267 0.99 28.27 5.63
CA LYS A 267 1.85 29.07 6.53
C LYS A 267 3.10 29.61 5.82
N LEU A 268 2.89 30.55 4.90
CA LEU A 268 3.96 31.47 4.48
C LEU A 268 3.38 32.86 4.21
N VAL A 269 2.81 33.48 5.23
CA VAL A 269 2.56 34.93 5.21
C VAL A 269 2.88 35.50 6.59
N GLU A 270 3.86 36.41 6.58
CA GLU A 270 4.16 37.48 7.54
C GLU A 270 4.78 37.14 8.90
N LYS A 271 6.11 37.31 8.95
CA LYS A 271 6.79 38.25 9.87
C LYS A 271 8.25 38.45 9.46
N THR A 272 8.50 39.36 8.53
CA THR A 272 9.81 40.02 8.37
C THR A 272 9.59 41.52 8.44
N SER A 273 9.74 42.07 9.64
CA SER A 273 9.99 43.49 9.86
C SER A 273 11.51 43.70 9.93
N PRO A 274 12.13 44.45 9.00
CA PRO A 274 13.46 44.99 9.24
C PRO A 274 13.31 46.39 9.85
N SER A 275 13.61 46.50 11.15
CA SER A 275 13.92 47.80 11.75
C SER A 275 15.32 48.21 11.28
N ASN A 276 15.36 49.12 10.31
CA ASN A 276 16.55 49.90 9.96
C ASN A 276 16.91 50.82 11.12
N GLU A 277 18.03 50.57 11.76
CA GLU A 277 18.74 51.53 12.61
C GLU A 277 20.16 51.68 12.02
N GLU A 278 20.29 52.48 10.97
CA GLU A 278 21.58 53.08 10.59
C GLU A 278 21.68 54.40 11.36
N SER A 279 22.46 54.37 12.43
CA SER A 279 22.87 55.54 13.19
C SER A 279 24.13 56.09 12.54
N ASP A 280 23.95 57.01 11.59
CA ASP A 280 25.02 57.81 11.00
C ASP A 280 24.95 59.19 11.67
N SER A 281 25.87 59.44 12.60
CA SER A 281 26.01 60.75 13.26
C SER A 281 27.34 61.37 12.85
N ASP A 282 27.24 62.25 11.86
CA ASP A 282 28.25 63.23 11.46
C ASP A 282 28.65 64.10 12.66
N LEU A 283 29.93 64.06 13.02
CA LEU A 283 30.58 65.06 13.88
C LEU A 283 31.95 65.44 13.28
N GLU A 284 31.96 66.48 12.44
CA GLU A 284 33.12 67.34 12.28
C GLU A 284 32.73 68.83 12.22
N LEU A 285 33.36 69.58 13.14
CA LEU A 285 33.82 70.98 13.08
C LEU A 285 32.84 72.14 13.33
N ASP A 286 33.04 72.81 14.48
CA ASP A 286 33.85 74.05 14.55
C ASP A 286 34.65 74.11 15.87
#